data_AF-A0A8J8Q749-F1
#
_entry.id   AF-A0A8J8Q749-F1
#
_cell.length_a   1.000
_cell.length_b   1.000
_cell.length_c   1.000
_cell.angle_alpha   90.00
_cell.angle_beta   90.00
_cell.angle_gamma   90.00
#
_symmetry.space_group_name_H-M   'P 1'
#
loop_
_entity.id
_entity.type
_entity.pdbx_description
1 polymer ?
#
loop_
_entity_poly.entity_id
_entity_poly.type
_entity_poly.pdbx_seq_one_letter_code
_entity_poly.pdbx_strand_id
1 'polypeptide(L)'
;MDRLDVIAFVGFLGLVAASAVVDGIVVAAALAGFLLSLATWRLYDGRPWEALAWLAWVGTAVVLVIDPGGVVFPLAFFGFMLLGIGLLFGSRLDLLPDVWVVDRDSGE
;
A
#
# COMPACT_ATOMS: atom_id res chain seq x y z
N MET A 1 12.92 5.87 -15.28
CA MET A 1 12.60 5.14 -14.05
C MET A 1 11.31 5.75 -13.56
N ASP A 2 10.21 5.03 -13.74
CA ASP A 2 8.90 5.57 -13.41
C ASP A 2 8.72 5.63 -11.90
N ARG A 3 7.77 6.45 -11.42
CA ARG A 3 7.48 6.56 -9.97
C ARG A 3 7.18 5.20 -9.33
N LEU A 4 6.64 4.26 -10.12
CA LEU A 4 6.40 2.87 -9.75
C LEU A 4 7.69 2.12 -9.40
N ASP A 5 8.76 2.33 -10.17
CA ASP A 5 10.05 1.67 -9.93
C ASP A 5 10.68 2.14 -8.61
N VAL A 6 10.50 3.42 -8.26
CA VAL A 6 11.00 3.99 -7.00
C VAL A 6 10.23 3.41 -5.80
N ILE A 7 8.90 3.37 -5.87
CA ILE A 7 8.06 2.81 -4.80
C ILE A 7 8.36 1.32 -4.62
N ALA A 8 8.51 0.60 -5.74
CA ALA A 8 8.89 -0.81 -5.70
C ALA A 8 10.25 -1.00 -5.01
N PHE A 9 11.23 -0.18 -5.37
CA PHE A 9 12.56 -0.28 -4.80
C PHE A 9 12.58 -0.01 -3.28
N VAL A 10 11.84 1.01 -2.83
CA VAL A 10 11.73 1.35 -1.40
C VAL A 10 11.00 0.24 -0.62
N GLY A 11 9.89 -0.28 -1.14
CA GLY A 11 9.16 -1.38 -0.50
C GLY A 11 10.00 -2.65 -0.38
N PHE A 12 10.77 -2.97 -1.43
CA PHE A 12 11.69 -4.10 -1.42
C PHE A 12 12.81 -3.92 -0.38
N LEU A 13 13.43 -2.73 -0.30
CA LEU A 13 14.45 -2.43 0.72
C LEU A 13 13.90 -2.54 2.15
N GLY A 14 12.68 -2.07 2.39
CA GLY A 14 12.01 -2.21 3.68
C GLY A 14 11.80 -3.68 4.06
N LEU A 15 11.41 -4.51 3.09
CA LEU A 15 11.25 -5.96 3.27
C LEU A 15 12.58 -6.66 3.59
N VAL A 16 13.67 -6.30 2.91
CA VAL A 16 15.02 -6.82 3.19
C VAL A 16 15.45 -6.44 4.60
N ALA A 17 15.25 -5.19 5.01
CA ALA A 17 15.58 -4.75 6.37
C ALA A 17 14.74 -5.49 7.43
N ALA A 18 13.45 -5.68 7.20
CA ALA A 18 12.55 -6.40 8.10
C ALA A 18 12.94 -7.87 8.26
N SER A 19 13.51 -8.49 7.22
CA SER A 19 13.94 -9.91 7.27
C SER A 19 15.01 -10.22 8.32
N ALA A 20 15.71 -9.21 8.82
CA ALA A 20 16.72 -9.39 9.88
C ALA A 20 16.12 -9.64 11.28
N VAL A 21 14.83 -9.33 11.47
CA VAL A 21 14.18 -9.31 12.80
C VAL A 21 12.83 -10.01 12.84
N VAL A 22 12.25 -10.31 11.67
CA VAL A 22 10.91 -10.89 11.52
C VAL A 22 11.00 -12.32 11.03
N ASP A 23 10.06 -13.17 11.45
CA ASP A 23 9.96 -14.57 11.00
C ASP A 23 9.93 -14.67 9.47
N GLY A 24 10.70 -15.61 8.92
CA GLY A 24 10.85 -15.79 7.48
C GLY A 24 9.53 -16.07 6.75
N ILE A 25 8.55 -16.71 7.42
CA ILE A 25 7.22 -16.96 6.85
C ILE A 25 6.46 -15.64 6.67
N VAL A 26 6.56 -14.74 7.66
CA VAL A 26 5.91 -13.42 7.62
C VAL A 26 6.56 -12.53 6.56
N VAL A 27 7.89 -12.58 6.43
CA VAL A 27 8.64 -11.87 5.39
C VAL A 27 8.26 -12.38 4.00
N ALA A 28 8.15 -13.70 3.81
CA ALA A 28 7.75 -14.30 2.54
C ALA A 28 6.30 -13.93 2.16
N ALA A 29 5.38 -13.93 3.12
CA ALA A 29 4.00 -13.49 2.91
C ALA A 29 3.92 -12.00 2.54
N ALA A 30 4.70 -11.15 3.22
CA ALA A 30 4.80 -9.73 2.91
C ALA A 30 5.41 -9.48 1.52
N LEU A 31 6.45 -10.24 1.14
CA LEU A 31 7.04 -10.17 -0.19
C LEU A 31 6.06 -10.60 -1.29
N ALA A 32 5.32 -11.69 -1.06
CA ALA A 32 4.29 -12.16 -1.98
C ALA A 32 3.17 -11.13 -2.15
N GLY A 33 2.68 -10.53 -1.05
CA GLY A 33 1.68 -9.46 -1.09
C GLY A 33 2.20 -8.20 -1.79
N PHE A 34 3.46 -7.84 -1.57
CA PHE A 34 4.12 -6.72 -2.23
C PHE A 34 4.25 -6.93 -3.75
N LEU A 35 4.71 -8.11 -4.18
CA LEU A 35 4.82 -8.46 -5.60
C LEU A 35 3.44 -8.55 -6.27
N LEU A 36 2.45 -9.12 -5.58
CA LEU A 36 1.07 -9.17 -6.06
C LEU A 36 0.50 -7.75 -6.24
N SER A 37 0.79 -6.85 -5.30
CA SER A 37 0.38 -5.46 -5.42
C SER A 37 1.05 -4.73 -6.57
N LEU A 38 2.34 -4.98 -6.84
CA LEU A 38 3.02 -4.41 -8.01
C LEU A 38 2.44 -4.94 -9.32
N ALA A 39 2.10 -6.23 -9.34
CA ALA A 39 1.48 -6.87 -10.50
C ALA A 39 0.09 -6.29 -10.78
N THR A 40 -0.75 -6.10 -9.76
CA THR A 40 -2.08 -5.48 -9.92
C THR A 40 -1.97 -4.02 -10.33
N TRP A 41 -1.01 -3.27 -9.80
CA TRP A 41 -0.78 -1.87 -10.19
C TRP A 41 -0.37 -1.70 -11.64
N ARG A 42 0.50 -2.56 -12.16
CA ARG A 42 0.84 -2.58 -13.59
C ARG A 42 -0.32 -3.00 -14.48
N LEU A 43 -1.25 -3.80 -13.97
CA LEU A 43 -2.42 -4.29 -14.71
C LEU A 43 -3.52 -3.24 -14.88
N TYR A 44 -3.62 -2.26 -13.98
CA TYR A 44 -4.73 -1.30 -13.93
C TYR A 44 -4.34 0.17 -14.11
N ASP A 45 -3.15 0.44 -14.66
CA ASP A 45 -2.67 1.80 -14.94
C ASP A 45 -2.72 2.73 -13.71
N GLY A 46 -2.41 2.15 -12.55
CA GLY A 46 -2.16 2.78 -11.25
C GLY A 46 -2.95 4.05 -10.91
N ARG A 47 -4.23 3.93 -10.53
CA ARG A 47 -4.96 5.09 -9.97
C ARG A 47 -4.33 5.52 -8.63
N PRO A 48 -4.16 6.83 -8.36
CA PRO A 48 -3.41 7.34 -7.20
C PRO A 48 -3.97 6.87 -5.86
N TRP A 49 -5.30 6.76 -5.78
CA TRP A 49 -6.02 6.30 -4.59
C TRP A 49 -5.74 4.83 -4.25
N GLU A 50 -5.40 4.02 -5.24
CA GLU A 50 -5.00 2.62 -5.02
C GLU A 50 -3.60 2.53 -4.39
N ALA A 51 -2.73 3.52 -4.60
CA ALA A 51 -1.45 3.63 -3.88
C ALA A 51 -1.67 3.80 -2.37
N LEU A 52 -2.58 4.71 -2.02
CA LEU A 52 -2.91 5.01 -0.63
C LEU A 52 -3.64 3.83 0.02
N ALA A 53 -4.51 3.15 -0.74
CA ALA A 53 -5.14 1.91 -0.31
C ALA A 53 -4.10 0.84 0.04
N TRP A 54 -3.08 0.68 -0.83
CA TRP A 54 -1.97 -0.22 -0.59
C TRP A 54 -1.15 0.15 0.66
N LEU A 55 -0.78 1.43 0.80
CA LEU A 55 -0.05 1.91 2.00
C LEU A 55 -0.83 1.65 3.29
N ALA A 56 -2.15 1.82 3.27
CA ALA A 56 -2.99 1.49 4.41
C ALA A 56 -2.90 0.00 4.76
N TRP A 57 -2.94 -0.91 3.78
CA TRP A 57 -2.78 -2.34 4.03
C TRP A 57 -1.38 -2.76 4.48
N VAL A 58 -0.32 -2.07 4.03
CA VAL A 58 1.01 -2.21 4.63
C VAL A 58 0.97 -1.84 6.12
N GLY A 59 0.27 -0.76 6.47
CA GLY A 59 0.00 -0.39 7.86
C GLY A 59 -0.69 -1.50 8.66
N THR A 60 -1.71 -2.15 8.08
CA THR A 60 -2.37 -3.32 8.68
C THR A 60 -1.38 -4.47 8.96
N ALA A 61 -0.50 -4.78 8.00
CA ALA A 61 0.51 -5.81 8.16
C ALA A 61 1.56 -5.45 9.22
N VAL A 62 1.98 -4.18 9.29
CA VAL A 62 2.91 -3.70 10.33
C VAL A 62 2.30 -3.83 11.72
N VAL A 63 1.00 -3.55 11.89
CA VAL A 63 0.31 -3.72 13.18
C VAL A 63 0.31 -5.17 13.63
N LEU A 64 0.17 -6.14 12.71
CA LEU A 64 0.28 -7.57 13.02
C LEU A 64 1.68 -7.95 13.54
N VAL A 65 2.73 -7.34 12.99
CA VAL A 65 4.12 -7.65 13.34
C VAL A 65 4.52 -7.01 14.66
N ILE A 66 4.17 -5.74 14.87
CA ILE A 66 4.54 -5.00 16.07
C ILE A 66 3.75 -5.47 17.28
N ASP A 67 2.51 -5.94 17.07
CA ASP A 67 1.55 -6.32 18.10
C ASP A 67 1.56 -5.35 19.30
N PRO A 68 1.08 -4.10 19.11
CA PRO A 68 1.11 -3.09 20.17
C PRO A 68 0.27 -3.47 21.40
N GLY A 69 -0.50 -4.57 21.35
CA GLY A 69 -1.31 -5.09 22.43
C GLY A 69 -2.51 -4.22 22.78
N GLY A 70 -3.37 -4.77 23.65
CA GLY A 70 -4.52 -4.08 24.21
C GLY A 70 -5.49 -3.53 23.15
N VAL A 71 -6.08 -2.35 23.44
CA VAL A 71 -7.06 -1.69 22.56
C VAL A 71 -6.40 -1.03 21.34
N VAL A 72 -5.08 -0.79 21.37
CA VAL A 72 -4.34 -0.16 20.28
C VAL A 72 -4.27 -1.10 19.07
N PHE A 73 -4.09 -2.40 19.29
CA PHE A 73 -4.05 -3.41 18.23
C PHE A 73 -5.30 -3.38 17.34
N PRO A 74 -6.54 -3.61 17.84
CA PRO A 74 -7.72 -3.64 16.98
C PRO A 74 -8.00 -2.30 16.32
N LEU A 75 -7.76 -1.17 17.00
CA LEU A 75 -7.96 0.16 16.41
C LEU A 75 -7.03 0.39 15.21
N ALA A 76 -5.75 0.09 15.36
CA ALA A 76 -4.78 0.27 14.29
C ALA A 76 -5.01 -0.75 13.17
N PHE A 77 -5.24 -2.02 13.51
CA PHE A 77 -5.47 -3.08 12.54
C PHE A 77 -6.71 -2.81 11.67
N PHE A 78 -7.88 -2.64 12.31
CA PHE A 78 -9.13 -2.41 11.59
C PHE A 78 -9.17 -1.02 10.95
N GLY A 79 -8.56 0.00 11.58
CA GLY A 79 -8.48 1.34 11.02
C GLY A 79 -7.74 1.34 9.68
N PHE A 80 -6.54 0.77 9.64
CA PHE A 80 -5.77 0.65 8.40
C PHE A 80 -6.44 -0.27 7.37
N MET A 81 -7.05 -1.37 7.82
CA MET A 81 -7.72 -2.33 6.94
C MET A 81 -8.94 -1.68 6.24
N LEU A 82 -9.81 -1.03 7.01
CA LEU A 82 -11.01 -0.35 6.49
C LEU A 82 -10.64 0.85 5.63
N LEU A 83 -9.59 1.60 6.00
CA LEU A 83 -9.08 2.70 5.19
C LEU A 83 -8.64 2.19 3.80
N GLY A 84 -7.88 1.10 3.75
CA GLY A 84 -7.44 0.51 2.48
C GLY A 84 -8.61 0.05 1.62
N ILE A 85 -9.62 -0.61 2.23
CA ILE A 85 -10.84 -1.02 1.52
C ILE A 85 -11.60 0.21 0.97
N GLY A 86 -11.79 1.23 1.80
CA GLY A 86 -12.51 2.45 1.42
C GLY A 86 -11.83 3.21 0.27
N LEU A 87 -10.50 3.29 0.30
CA LEU A 87 -9.71 3.93 -0.75
C LEU A 87 -9.76 3.14 -2.07
N LEU A 88 -9.68 1.81 -2.00
CA LEU A 88 -9.79 0.96 -3.19
C LEU A 88 -11.18 1.07 -3.83
N PHE A 89 -12.24 0.90 -3.05
CA PHE A 89 -13.61 0.99 -3.55
C PHE A 89 -13.96 2.40 -4.00
N GLY A 90 -13.56 3.42 -3.24
CA GLY A 90 -13.75 4.81 -3.61
C GLY A 90 -13.07 5.14 -4.94
N SER A 91 -11.87 4.59 -5.17
CA SER A 91 -11.17 4.68 -6.46
C SER A 91 -11.94 3.97 -7.56
N ARG A 92 -12.38 2.72 -7.35
CA ARG A 92 -13.03 1.90 -8.41
C ARG A 92 -14.45 2.32 -8.75
N LEU A 93 -15.13 3.01 -7.85
CA LEU A 93 -16.48 3.53 -8.03
C LEU A 93 -16.50 4.99 -8.50
N ASP A 94 -15.34 5.57 -8.84
CA ASP A 94 -15.20 6.99 -9.22
C ASP A 94 -15.77 7.97 -8.17
N LEU A 95 -15.77 7.55 -6.89
CA LEU A 95 -16.22 8.38 -5.78
C LEU A 95 -15.13 9.34 -5.29
N LEU A 96 -13.87 9.03 -5.61
CA LEU A 96 -12.72 9.84 -5.24
C LEU A 96 -12.26 10.71 -6.42
N PRO A 97 -12.09 12.03 -6.21
CA PRO A 97 -11.70 12.94 -7.29
C PRO A 97 -10.31 12.62 -7.80
N ASP A 98 -10.06 12.81 -9.09
CA ASP A 98 -8.76 12.55 -9.68
C ASP A 98 -7.77 13.70 -9.41
N VAL A 99 -7.36 13.84 -8.14
CA VAL A 99 -6.56 14.98 -7.64
C VAL A 99 -5.08 14.96 -8.06
N TRP A 100 -4.63 13.91 -8.75
CA TRP A 100 -3.23 13.77 -9.17
C TRP A 100 -3.04 13.93 -10.68
N VAL A 101 -4.11 14.19 -11.42
CA VAL A 101 -4.02 14.73 -12.78
C VAL A 101 -3.69 16.21 -12.62
N VAL A 102 -2.40 16.54 -12.65
CA VAL A 102 -2.00 17.91 -12.93
C VAL A 102 -2.42 18.16 -14.37
N ASP A 103 -3.42 19.02 -14.58
CA ASP A 103 -3.77 19.51 -15.91
C ASP A 103 -2.48 19.92 -16.61
N ARG A 104 -2.11 19.17 -17.64
CA ARG A 104 -1.05 19.57 -18.59
C ARG A 104 -1.57 20.58 -19.60
N ASP A 105 -2.65 21.29 -19.26
CA ASP A 105 -3.26 22.33 -20.07
C ASP A 105 -3.06 23.68 -19.39
N SER A 106 -1.89 24.27 -19.61
CA SER A 106 -1.71 25.73 -19.67
C SER A 106 -0.31 26.01 -20.20
N GLY A 107 -0.17 25.91 -21.53
CA GLY A 107 1.04 26.27 -22.23
C GLY A 107 0.85 26.13 -23.73
N GLU A 108 0.35 27.21 -24.32
CA GLU A 108 0.44 27.56 -25.73
C GLU A 108 1.80 27.22 -26.37
#